data_AF-A0A351Z1R5-F1
#
_entry.id   AF-A0A351Z1R5-F1
#
_cell.length_a   1.000
_cell.length_b   1.000
_cell.length_c   1.000
_cell.angle_alpha   90.00
_cell.angle_beta   90.00
_cell.angle_gamma   90.00
#
_symmetry.space_group_name_H-M   'P 1'
#
loop_
_entity.id
_entity.type
_entity.pdbx_description
1 polymer ?
#
loop_
_entity_poly.entity_id
_entity_poly.type
_entity_poly.pdbx_seq_one_letter_code
_entity_poly.pdbx_strand_id
1 'polypeptide(L)'
;MILLSIFATAYFVLFNKKIGGNILNEGSEIVNGQYYLVDNDGKKNLVSQADWEKCKTVNIAFFSIAILGSLSLFYLFLRYAFLPSFIKNIHSIIEFFNRQKNKNA
;
A
#
# COMPACT_ATOMS: atom_id res chain seq x y z
N MET A 1 1.75 12.66 -2.31
CA MET A 1 1.61 11.20 -2.44
C MET A 1 0.39 10.68 -1.69
N ILE A 2 0.20 11.02 -0.41
CA ILE A 2 -0.94 10.54 0.39
C ILE A 2 -2.30 10.83 -0.26
N LEU A 3 -2.58 12.09 -0.64
CA LEU A 3 -3.83 12.45 -1.32
C LEU A 3 -4.01 11.72 -2.66
N LEU A 4 -2.92 11.61 -3.44
CA LEU A 4 -2.93 10.88 -4.71
C LEU A 4 -3.30 9.41 -4.49
N SER A 5 -2.76 8.76 -3.46
CA SER A 5 -3.08 7.38 -3.11
C SER A 5 -4.55 7.21 -2.74
N ILE A 6 -5.16 8.15 -2.02
CA ILE A 6 -6.59 8.11 -1.67
C ILE A 6 -7.46 8.15 -2.93
N PHE A 7 -7.20 9.11 -3.84
CA PHE A 7 -7.94 9.20 -5.10
C PHE A 7 -7.69 7.98 -6.00
N ALA A 8 -6.46 7.47 -6.04
CA ALA A 8 -6.12 6.25 -6.78
C ALA A 8 -6.90 5.04 -6.26
N THR A 9 -7.07 4.89 -4.93
CA THR A 9 -7.89 3.81 -4.35
C THR A 9 -9.36 3.92 -4.76
N ALA A 10 -9.95 5.11 -4.69
CA ALA A 10 -11.33 5.30 -5.11
C ALA A 10 -11.52 4.98 -6.61
N TYR A 11 -10.62 5.48 -7.45
CA TYR A 11 -10.62 5.17 -8.88
C TYR A 11 -10.45 3.68 -9.15
N PHE A 12 -9.52 3.02 -8.45
CA PHE A 12 -9.24 1.59 -8.58
C PHE A 12 -10.48 0.72 -8.29
N VAL A 13 -11.18 1.01 -7.20
CA VAL A 13 -12.40 0.30 -6.81
C VAL A 13 -13.49 0.48 -7.88
N LEU A 14 -13.69 1.71 -8.36
CA LEU A 14 -14.68 2.01 -9.41
C LEU A 14 -14.33 1.32 -10.74
N PHE A 15 -13.04 1.30 -11.09
CA PHE A 15 -12.54 0.64 -12.29
C PHE A 15 -12.78 -0.87 -12.25
N ASN A 16 -12.43 -1.54 -11.14
CA ASN A 16 -12.65 -2.98 -10.98
C ASN A 16 -14.14 -3.34 -11.03
N LYS A 17 -15.00 -2.53 -10.42
CA LYS A 17 -16.45 -2.71 -10.50
C LYS A 17 -16.96 -2.57 -11.94
N LYS A 18 -16.42 -1.61 -12.70
CA LYS A 18 -16.83 -1.36 -14.10
C LYS A 18 -16.41 -2.48 -15.05
N ILE A 19 -15.22 -3.05 -14.85
CA ILE A 19 -14.68 -4.09 -15.74
C ILE A 19 -15.23 -5.49 -15.40
N GLY A 20 -15.96 -5.62 -14.29
CA GLY A 20 -16.53 -6.89 -13.85
C GLY A 20 -15.57 -7.76 -13.04
N GLY A 21 -14.55 -7.16 -12.41
CA GLY A 21 -13.68 -7.88 -11.49
C GLY A 21 -12.24 -7.42 -11.48
N ASN A 22 -11.37 -8.26 -10.91
CA ASN A 22 -9.94 -7.98 -10.83
C ASN A 22 -9.13 -9.25 -11.12
N ILE A 23 -8.04 -9.11 -11.90
CA ILE A 23 -7.14 -10.22 -12.25
C ILE A 23 -6.49 -10.90 -11.04
N LEU A 24 -6.40 -10.21 -9.90
CA LEU A 24 -5.84 -10.75 -8.66
C LEU A 24 -6.88 -11.48 -7.79
N ASN A 25 -8.16 -11.43 -8.16
CA ASN A 25 -9.19 -12.18 -7.44
C ASN A 25 -9.06 -13.67 -7.79
N GLU A 26 -9.21 -14.51 -6.77
CA GLU A 26 -9.16 -15.97 -6.92
C GLU A 26 -10.19 -16.45 -7.96
N GLY A 27 -9.76 -17.34 -8.87
CA GLY A 27 -10.59 -17.83 -9.97
C GLY A 27 -10.56 -16.96 -11.24
N SER A 28 -9.85 -15.82 -11.24
CA SER A 28 -9.56 -15.07 -12.46
C SER A 28 -8.48 -15.78 -13.26
N GLU A 29 -8.76 -16.09 -14.51
CA GLU A 29 -7.89 -16.95 -15.32
C GLU A 29 -8.12 -16.78 -16.82
N ILE A 30 -7.17 -17.32 -17.60
CA ILE A 30 -7.26 -17.43 -19.05
C ILE A 30 -7.46 -18.90 -19.39
N VAL A 31 -8.61 -19.24 -20.00
CA VAL A 31 -8.95 -20.63 -20.37
C VAL A 31 -9.30 -20.65 -21.84
N ASN A 32 -8.61 -21.50 -22.62
CA ASN A 32 -8.88 -21.66 -24.06
C ASN A 32 -8.90 -20.33 -24.85
N GLY A 33 -8.02 -19.38 -24.50
CA GLY A 33 -7.96 -18.05 -25.13
C GLY A 33 -9.08 -17.09 -24.73
N GLN A 34 -9.94 -17.45 -23.78
CA GLN A 34 -10.94 -16.60 -23.18
C GLN A 34 -10.44 -16.06 -21.83
N TYR A 35 -10.76 -14.80 -21.55
CA TYR A 35 -10.25 -14.06 -20.39
C TYR A 35 -11.37 -13.88 -19.37
N TYR A 36 -11.15 -14.33 -18.14
CA TYR A 36 -12.17 -14.29 -17.10
C TYR A 36 -11.68 -13.51 -15.87
N LEU A 37 -12.44 -12.49 -15.47
CA LEU A 37 -12.23 -11.77 -14.23
C LEU A 37 -13.31 -12.16 -13.22
N VAL A 38 -12.91 -12.30 -11.96
CA VAL A 38 -13.84 -12.57 -10.86
C VAL A 38 -14.09 -11.27 -10.11
N ASP A 39 -15.37 -10.95 -9.88
CA ASP A 39 -15.75 -9.80 -9.05
C ASP A 39 -15.71 -10.13 -7.54
N ASN A 40 -16.00 -9.13 -6.70
CA ASN A 40 -15.93 -9.30 -5.26
C ASN A 40 -17.02 -10.21 -4.69
N ASP A 41 -18.07 -10.50 -5.47
CA ASP A 41 -19.14 -11.43 -5.10
C ASP A 41 -18.82 -12.86 -5.57
N GLY A 42 -17.63 -13.08 -6.17
CA GLY A 42 -17.18 -14.38 -6.67
C GLY A 42 -17.75 -14.74 -8.04
N LYS A 43 -18.45 -13.83 -8.71
CA LYS A 43 -19.00 -14.08 -10.04
C LYS A 43 -17.91 -13.91 -11.09
N LYS A 44 -17.82 -14.91 -11.97
CA LYS A 44 -16.88 -14.96 -13.10
C LYS A 44 -17.48 -14.24 -14.31
N ASN A 45 -16.77 -13.25 -14.82
CA ASN A 45 -17.17 -12.41 -15.93
C ASN A 45 -16.19 -12.59 -17.09
N LEU A 46 -16.71 -12.94 -18.27
CA LEU A 46 -15.93 -13.02 -19.51
C LEU A 46 -15.61 -11.60 -19.99
N VAL A 47 -14.34 -11.33 -20.27
CA VAL A 47 -13.85 -10.02 -20.73
C VAL A 47 -13.03 -10.14 -22.01
N SER A 48 -12.83 -9.01 -22.68
CA SER A 48 -11.93 -8.94 -23.83
C SER A 48 -10.47 -9.01 -23.39
N GLN A 49 -9.57 -9.42 -24.29
CA GLN A 49 -8.12 -9.33 -24.07
C GLN A 49 -7.67 -7.90 -23.76
N ALA A 50 -8.28 -6.91 -24.42
CA ALA A 50 -7.94 -5.50 -24.20
C ALA A 50 -8.29 -5.06 -22.77
N ASP A 51 -9.40 -5.54 -22.22
CA ASP A 51 -9.82 -5.24 -20.85
C ASP A 51 -8.95 -6.00 -19.83
N TRP A 52 -8.54 -7.22 -20.15
CA TRP A 52 -7.57 -7.97 -19.35
C TRP A 52 -6.23 -7.22 -19.21
N GLU A 53 -5.65 -6.77 -20.33
CA GLU A 53 -4.37 -6.04 -20.30
C GLU A 53 -4.49 -4.66 -19.63
N LYS A 54 -5.64 -3.99 -19.79
CA LYS A 54 -5.94 -2.76 -19.03
C LYS A 54 -6.02 -3.05 -17.54
N CYS A 55 -6.71 -4.13 -17.12
CA CYS A 55 -6.83 -4.52 -15.73
C CYS A 55 -5.45 -4.77 -15.10
N LYS A 56 -4.60 -5.53 -15.80
CA LYS A 56 -3.20 -5.77 -15.41
C LYS A 56 -2.41 -4.47 -15.26
N THR A 57 -2.51 -3.56 -16.24
CA THR A 57 -1.80 -2.28 -16.23
C THR A 57 -2.25 -1.39 -15.07
N VAL A 58 -3.57 -1.27 -14.86
CA VAL A 58 -4.15 -0.49 -13.76
C VAL A 58 -3.76 -1.06 -12.40
N ASN A 59 -3.75 -2.39 -12.24
CA ASN A 59 -3.27 -3.04 -11.03
C ASN A 59 -1.82 -2.64 -10.70
N ILE A 60 -0.90 -2.79 -11.65
CA ILE A 60 0.52 -2.46 -11.44
C ILE A 60 0.67 -0.98 -11.05
N ALA A 61 -0.02 -0.08 -11.75
CA ALA A 61 0.01 1.35 -11.46
C ALA A 61 -0.53 1.65 -10.06
N PHE A 62 -1.64 1.02 -9.68
CA PHE A 62 -2.26 1.19 -8.37
C PHE A 62 -1.32 0.73 -7.24
N PHE A 63 -0.72 -0.46 -7.34
CA PHE A 63 0.23 -0.96 -6.35
C PHE A 63 1.44 -0.04 -6.20
N SER A 64 1.95 0.49 -7.31
CA SER A 64 3.06 1.44 -7.29
C SER A 64 2.71 2.72 -6.50
N ILE A 65 1.53 3.28 -6.74
CA ILE A 65 1.03 4.47 -6.02
C ILE A 65 0.77 4.15 -4.54
N ALA A 66 0.25 2.95 -4.23
CA ALA A 66 -0.01 2.51 -2.86
C ALA A 66 1.29 2.34 -2.05
N ILE A 67 2.34 1.77 -2.64
CA ILE A 67 3.66 1.64 -2.02
C ILE A 67 4.25 3.02 -1.75
N LEU A 68 4.25 3.92 -2.75
CA LEU A 68 4.77 5.27 -2.58
C LEU A 68 3.99 6.07 -1.51
N GLY A 69 2.67 5.90 -1.46
CA GLY A 69 1.83 6.47 -0.40
C GLY A 69 2.20 5.94 0.99
N SER A 70 2.39 4.63 1.11
CA SER A 70 2.77 3.96 2.36
C SER A 70 4.15 4.40 2.83
N LEU A 71 5.14 4.48 1.94
CA LEU A 71 6.48 5.00 2.24
C LEU A 71 6.43 6.47 2.68
N SER A 72 5.55 7.27 2.07
CA SER A 72 5.36 8.67 2.48
C SER A 72 4.79 8.78 3.89
N LEU A 73 3.79 7.97 4.24
CA LEU A 73 3.25 7.91 5.60
C LEU A 73 4.30 7.44 6.60
N PHE A 74 5.06 6.40 6.25
CA PHE A 74 6.13 5.88 7.08
C PHE A 74 7.23 6.92 7.32
N TYR A 75 7.62 7.69 6.30
CA TYR A 75 8.56 8.78 6.44
C TYR A 75 8.05 9.86 7.41
N LEU A 76 6.78 10.25 7.30
CA LEU A 76 6.18 11.23 8.23
C LEU A 76 6.15 10.69 9.67
N PHE A 77 5.78 9.42 9.85
CA PHE A 77 5.82 8.76 11.15
C PHE A 77 7.24 8.79 11.73
N LEU A 78 8.24 8.40 10.94
CA LEU A 78 9.64 8.43 11.37
C LEU A 78 10.06 9.83 11.81
N ARG A 79 9.76 10.84 10.99
CA ARG A 79 10.21 12.22 11.24
C ARG A 79 9.51 12.88 12.42
N TYR A 80 8.20 12.71 12.55
CA TYR A 80 7.40 13.52 13.47
C TYR A 80 6.98 12.78 14.75
N ALA A 81 6.92 11.46 14.75
CA ALA A 81 6.56 10.68 15.93
C ALA A 81 7.77 9.92 16.49
N PHE A 82 8.40 9.09 15.66
CA PHE A 82 9.46 8.19 16.13
C PHE A 82 10.73 8.94 16.53
N LEU A 83 11.29 9.77 15.64
CA LEU A 83 12.59 10.41 15.86
C LEU A 83 12.60 11.35 17.09
N PRO A 84 11.60 12.22 17.31
CA PRO A 84 11.57 13.05 18.52
C PRO A 84 11.47 12.23 19.80
N SER A 85 10.63 11.19 19.80
CA SER A 85 10.48 10.27 20.93
C SER A 85 11.79 9.52 21.21
N PHE A 86 12.42 9.00 20.16
CA PHE A 86 13.68 8.29 20.23
C PHE A 86 14.82 9.17 20.78
N ILE A 87 14.99 10.39 20.24
CA ILE A 87 16.01 11.33 20.71
C ILE A 87 15.80 11.68 22.20
N LYS A 88 14.56 11.93 22.62
CA LYS A 88 14.24 12.21 24.02
C LYS A 88 14.62 11.04 24.94
N ASN A 89 14.30 9.82 24.53
CA ASN A 89 14.63 8.62 25.30
C ASN A 89 16.14 8.38 25.36
N ILE A 90 16.86 8.55 24.25
CA ILE A 90 18.33 8.46 24.20
C ILE A 90 18.96 9.51 25.13
N HIS A 91 18.49 10.76 25.10
CA HIS A 91 19.01 11.80 25.96
C HIS A 91 18.83 11.46 27.45
N SER A 92 17.64 10.96 27.82
CA SER A 92 17.36 10.52 29.20
C SER A 92 18.26 9.38 29.65
N ILE A 93 18.55 8.42 28.76
CA ILE A 93 19.48 7.31 29.05
C ILE A 93 20.90 7.84 29.26
N ILE A 94 21.37 8.74 28.40
CA ILE A 94 22.71 9.35 28.52
C ILE A 94 22.83 10.13 29.84
N GLU A 95 21.83 10.95 30.19
CA GLU A 95 21.80 11.67 31.47
C GLU A 95 21.86 10.73 32.68
N PHE A 96 21.12 9.62 32.64
CA PHE A 96 21.14 8.61 33.70
C PHE A 96 22.56 8.04 33.89
N PHE A 97 23.23 7.64 32.81
CA PHE A 97 24.60 7.12 32.90
C PHE A 97 25.60 8.17 33.42
N ASN A 98 25.48 9.43 32.98
CA ASN A 98 26.34 10.51 33.47
C ASN A 98 26.16 10.76 34.98
N ARG A 99 24.91 10.72 35.48
CA ARG A 99 24.63 10.83 36.92
C ARG A 99 25.20 9.66 37.72
N GLN A 100 25.13 8.43 37.19
CA GLN A 100 25.72 7.26 37.85
C GLN A 100 27.25 7.36 37.91
N LYS A 101 27.89 7.79 36.80
CA LYS A 101 29.34 7.99 36.76
C LYS A 101 29.81 9.02 37.79
N ASN A 102 29.13 10.17 37.88
CA ASN A 102 29.47 11.23 38.84
C ASN A 102 29.24 10.86 40.30
N LYS A 103 28.39 9.85 40.60
CA LYS A 103 28.21 9.34 41.96
C LYS A 103 29.30 8.37 42.40
N ASN A 104 30.01 7.77 41.45
CA ASN A 104 31.02 6.73 41.69
C ASN A 104 32.46 7.26 41.53
N ALA A 105 32.63 8.55 41.28
CA ALA A 105 33.91 9.25 41.17
C ALA A 105 34.11 10.15 42.41
#